data_AF-A0A093EXL7-F1
#
_entry.id   AF-A0A093EXL7-F1
#
_cell.length_a   1.000
_cell.length_b   1.000
_cell.length_c   1.000
_cell.angle_alpha   90.00
_cell.angle_beta   90.00
_cell.angle_gamma   90.00
#
_symmetry.space_group_name_H-M   'P 1'
#
loop_
_entity.id
_entity.type
_entity.pdbx_description
1 polymer ?
#
loop_
_entity_poly.entity_id
_entity_poly.type
_entity_poly.pdbx_seq_one_letter_code
_entity_poly.pdbx_strand_id
1 'polypeptide(L)'
;LPSHLGVPPGRGNCPLTNPLPFDLIYTDYHGLQQMKQHMGLSFKKYRCRVRVIDTFGTEPAYNHEEYATLRGYRTNWGYWNLQPTQFMTMFPHTPDNSFMGFVSEELNKTERQFIKSNKVSSMAVVYGKEASIWKVGGKEKFLAILNKYMEIHGTVYYETQRPPEVPAFVKNHGLLPQHEFQQLLRKLFIGFGFPYEGPAPLEAIANGCVFLQARFNPPSLNHEFFRGKPTSREVSSQHPYAEDFIGKPHVWTVDYNNSEEFEAAIKTIMRTQVDPYLPYEYTCEGMLERIHAYIQHQVGEHPCSPGQPSLSSLGDRPWFPWGTIPALPWAQSCSSGQPTTDPVQVPSKGRQVPALHTCTQTCRRHGLVCEPTFFRFLNKKEVFLQLSITCDSTEYEMNHLYPAVAENVHECYLQKEPLLFSCAGYNTKYPLAPARDYRKGQVALCRDCL
;
A
#
# COMPACT_ATOMS: atom_id res chain seq x y z
N LEU A 1 21.42 -18.01 3.40
CA LEU A 1 20.92 -17.63 2.05
C LEU A 1 21.65 -18.36 0.91
N PRO A 2 22.99 -18.36 0.80
CA PRO A 2 23.68 -18.93 -0.37
C PRO A 2 23.45 -20.44 -0.57
N SER A 3 23.39 -21.20 0.52
CA SER A 3 23.10 -22.64 0.53
C SER A 3 21.69 -22.97 0.02
N HIS A 4 20.68 -22.18 0.41
CA HIS A 4 19.29 -22.38 0.01
C HIS A 4 19.00 -21.91 -1.43
N LEU A 5 19.76 -20.95 -1.93
CA LEU A 5 19.66 -20.46 -3.30
C LEU A 5 20.44 -21.34 -4.32
N GLY A 6 21.18 -22.35 -3.85
CA GLY A 6 21.98 -23.23 -4.73
C GLY A 6 23.09 -22.50 -5.48
N VAL A 7 23.63 -21.42 -4.89
CA VAL A 7 24.60 -20.53 -5.57
C VAL A 7 25.96 -21.22 -5.64
N PRO A 8 26.52 -21.47 -6.85
CA PRO A 8 27.86 -22.03 -6.98
C PRO A 8 28.93 -21.04 -6.45
N PRO A 9 30.09 -21.52 -6.02
CA PRO A 9 31.21 -20.65 -5.64
C PRO A 9 31.58 -19.73 -6.82
N GLY A 10 31.67 -18.42 -6.58
CA GLY A 10 31.95 -17.43 -7.64
C GLY A 10 31.12 -16.14 -7.61
N ARG A 11 30.38 -15.84 -6.53
CA ARG A 11 29.64 -14.57 -6.31
C ARG A 11 28.77 -14.13 -7.50
N GLY A 12 28.01 -15.06 -8.10
CA GLY A 12 27.06 -14.75 -9.18
C GLY A 12 27.65 -14.70 -10.59
N ASN A 13 28.93 -15.03 -10.79
CA ASN A 13 29.55 -15.12 -12.12
C ASN A 13 29.06 -16.32 -12.95
N CYS A 14 28.55 -17.36 -12.29
CA CYS A 14 27.98 -18.54 -12.94
C CYS A 14 26.46 -18.59 -12.73
N PRO A 15 25.66 -18.95 -13.75
CA PRO A 15 24.24 -19.22 -13.57
C PRO A 15 23.98 -20.29 -12.51
N LEU A 16 22.80 -20.26 -11.89
CA LEU A 16 22.35 -21.33 -11.00
C LEU A 16 22.30 -22.66 -11.76
N THR A 17 22.95 -23.68 -11.20
CA THR A 17 23.05 -25.02 -11.79
C THR A 17 21.74 -25.79 -11.71
N ASN A 18 20.94 -25.54 -10.67
CA ASN A 18 19.64 -26.15 -10.46
C ASN A 18 18.52 -25.10 -10.35
N PRO A 19 17.28 -25.42 -10.73
CA PRO A 19 16.11 -24.58 -10.44
C PRO A 19 15.95 -24.34 -8.94
N LEU A 20 15.34 -23.20 -8.57
CA LEU A 20 14.97 -22.95 -7.19
C LEU A 20 13.89 -23.95 -6.75
N PRO A 21 14.00 -24.54 -5.55
CA PRO A 21 13.03 -25.53 -5.06
C PRO A 21 11.70 -24.92 -4.56
N PHE A 22 11.48 -23.63 -4.80
CA PHE A 22 10.31 -22.87 -4.35
C PHE A 22 9.83 -21.89 -5.43
N ASP A 23 8.53 -21.63 -5.43
CA ASP A 23 7.85 -20.85 -6.48
C ASP A 23 7.68 -19.36 -6.14
N LEU A 24 7.68 -19.01 -4.85
CA LEU A 24 7.52 -17.64 -4.36
C LEU A 24 8.60 -17.29 -3.33
N ILE A 25 8.99 -16.01 -3.30
CA ILE A 25 10.02 -15.48 -2.42
C ILE A 25 9.51 -14.18 -1.81
N TYR A 26 9.22 -14.18 -0.51
CA TYR A 26 8.94 -12.96 0.23
C TYR A 26 10.23 -12.44 0.86
N THR A 27 10.58 -11.19 0.60
CA THR A 27 11.84 -10.59 1.08
C THR A 27 11.70 -9.08 1.24
N ASP A 28 12.62 -8.43 1.95
CA ASP A 28 12.73 -6.97 2.00
C ASP A 28 13.81 -6.48 1.01
N TYR A 29 14.11 -5.16 0.99
CA TYR A 29 15.16 -4.63 0.12
C TYR A 29 16.55 -5.19 0.42
N HIS A 30 16.85 -5.49 1.68
CA HIS A 30 18.17 -6.01 2.05
C HIS A 30 18.34 -7.44 1.54
N GLY A 31 17.34 -8.29 1.72
CA GLY A 31 17.31 -9.62 1.16
C GLY A 31 17.29 -9.61 -0.37
N LEU A 32 16.56 -8.68 -0.99
CA LEU A 32 16.57 -8.48 -2.44
C LEU A 32 17.97 -8.13 -2.97
N GLN A 33 18.67 -7.22 -2.29
CA GLN A 33 20.04 -6.85 -2.64
C GLN A 33 21.00 -8.02 -2.46
N GLN A 34 20.88 -8.78 -1.37
CA GLN A 34 21.66 -10.00 -1.16
C GLN A 34 21.39 -11.02 -2.29
N MET A 35 20.14 -11.20 -2.69
CA MET A 35 19.79 -12.09 -3.81
C MET A 35 20.41 -11.63 -5.12
N LYS A 36 20.31 -10.34 -5.47
CA LYS A 36 20.95 -9.78 -6.67
C LYS A 36 22.45 -10.02 -6.68
N GLN A 37 23.12 -9.81 -5.55
CA GLN A 37 24.57 -10.03 -5.39
C GLN A 37 24.97 -11.50 -5.51
N HIS A 38 24.22 -12.42 -4.90
CA HIS A 38 24.61 -13.83 -4.86
C HIS A 38 24.15 -14.61 -6.11
N MET A 39 22.96 -14.31 -6.64
CA MET A 39 22.40 -15.00 -7.82
C MET A 39 22.95 -14.45 -9.15
N GLY A 40 23.51 -13.23 -9.14
CA GLY A 40 24.05 -12.57 -10.33
C GLY A 40 23.05 -12.53 -11.48
N LEU A 41 23.45 -12.98 -12.66
CA LEU A 41 22.60 -13.02 -13.85
C LEU A 41 21.32 -13.85 -13.66
N SER A 42 21.36 -14.87 -12.80
CA SER A 42 20.20 -15.72 -12.51
C SER A 42 19.07 -14.96 -11.82
N PHE A 43 19.38 -13.86 -11.14
CA PHE A 43 18.35 -13.03 -10.51
C PHE A 43 17.29 -12.56 -11.52
N LYS A 44 17.70 -12.16 -12.74
CA LYS A 44 16.77 -11.73 -13.80
C LYS A 44 15.77 -12.82 -14.18
N LYS A 45 16.18 -14.10 -14.13
CA LYS A 45 15.32 -15.25 -14.43
C LYS A 45 14.25 -15.46 -13.34
N TYR A 46 14.58 -15.22 -12.08
CA TYR A 46 13.71 -15.54 -10.94
C TYR A 46 13.02 -14.32 -10.32
N ARG A 47 13.29 -13.09 -10.81
CA ARG A 47 12.73 -11.85 -10.24
C ARG A 47 11.19 -11.83 -10.20
N CYS A 48 10.50 -12.51 -11.11
CA CYS A 48 9.04 -12.62 -11.13
C CYS A 48 8.45 -13.40 -9.94
N ARG A 49 9.26 -14.22 -9.25
CA ARG A 49 8.87 -14.97 -8.04
C ARG A 49 8.93 -14.13 -6.78
N VAL A 50 9.55 -12.96 -6.84
CA VAL A 50 9.80 -12.12 -5.67
C VAL A 50 8.55 -11.32 -5.31
N ARG A 51 8.29 -11.18 -4.01
CA ARG A 51 7.37 -10.22 -3.40
C ARG A 51 8.18 -9.44 -2.37
N VAL A 52 8.25 -8.12 -2.56
CA VAL A 52 9.14 -7.24 -1.79
C VAL A 52 8.33 -6.51 -0.73
N ILE A 53 8.53 -6.85 0.54
CA ILE A 53 7.93 -6.14 1.68
C ILE A 53 8.51 -4.73 1.73
N ASP A 54 7.70 -3.74 1.40
CA ASP A 54 8.05 -2.32 1.30
C ASP A 54 6.96 -1.49 1.97
N THR A 55 7.17 -1.12 3.22
CA THR A 55 6.19 -0.45 4.07
C THR A 55 5.53 0.75 3.42
N PHE A 56 6.31 1.62 2.74
CA PHE A 56 5.84 2.92 2.22
C PHE A 56 5.51 2.90 0.73
N GLY A 57 5.87 1.82 0.04
CA GLY A 57 5.60 1.63 -1.38
C GLY A 57 6.63 2.26 -2.29
N THR A 58 6.60 1.78 -3.53
CA THR A 58 7.50 2.14 -4.62
C THR A 58 6.68 2.51 -5.83
N GLU A 59 6.75 3.76 -6.25
CA GLU A 59 6.06 4.24 -7.44
C GLU A 59 6.83 3.86 -8.73
N PRO A 60 6.13 3.62 -9.86
CA PRO A 60 6.75 3.22 -11.12
C PRO A 60 7.90 4.14 -11.59
N ALA A 61 7.76 5.45 -11.37
CA ALA A 61 8.77 6.45 -11.71
C ALA A 61 10.12 6.27 -11.00
N TYR A 62 10.13 5.63 -9.82
CA TYR A 62 11.33 5.35 -9.03
C TYR A 62 11.81 3.90 -9.21
N ASN A 63 10.93 2.99 -9.64
CA ASN A 63 11.25 1.59 -9.89
C ASN A 63 12.02 1.38 -11.21
N HIS A 64 11.60 2.06 -12.27
CA HIS A 64 12.19 1.89 -13.60
C HIS A 64 13.54 2.63 -13.69
N GLU A 65 14.64 1.90 -13.71
CA GLU A 65 16.02 2.42 -13.58
C GLU A 65 16.38 3.48 -14.62
N GLU A 66 16.20 3.18 -15.91
CA GLU A 66 16.55 4.10 -17.00
C GLU A 66 15.72 5.38 -16.94
N TYR A 67 14.39 5.25 -16.87
CA TYR A 67 13.46 6.36 -16.73
C TYR A 67 13.77 7.24 -15.52
N ALA A 68 13.96 6.62 -14.35
CA ALA A 68 14.24 7.32 -13.10
C ALA A 68 15.55 8.12 -13.18
N THR A 69 16.59 7.53 -13.78
CA THR A 69 17.88 8.20 -14.02
C THR A 69 17.74 9.38 -14.98
N LEU A 70 17.05 9.18 -16.12
CA LEU A 70 16.86 10.21 -17.15
C LEU A 70 16.01 11.38 -16.67
N ARG A 71 14.99 11.11 -15.85
CA ARG A 71 14.05 12.13 -15.35
C ARG A 71 14.40 12.69 -13.96
N GLY A 72 15.51 12.24 -13.37
CA GLY A 72 16.02 12.78 -12.11
C GLY A 72 15.31 12.29 -10.85
N TYR A 73 14.59 11.16 -10.90
CA TYR A 73 13.99 10.52 -9.74
C TYR A 73 15.08 9.84 -8.89
N ARG A 74 15.56 10.53 -7.86
CA ARG A 74 16.61 10.05 -6.95
C ARG A 74 16.02 9.27 -5.77
N THR A 75 16.55 8.09 -5.51
CA THR A 75 16.14 7.24 -4.38
C THR A 75 17.28 6.36 -3.89
N ASN A 76 17.23 5.95 -2.63
CA ASN A 76 18.15 4.97 -2.04
C ASN A 76 17.63 3.53 -2.17
N TRP A 77 16.37 3.33 -2.60
CA TRP A 77 15.66 2.05 -2.48
C TRP A 77 15.04 1.55 -3.80
N GLY A 78 14.90 2.40 -4.82
CA GLY A 78 14.31 2.03 -6.11
C GLY A 78 15.26 1.35 -7.11
N TYR A 79 14.98 1.54 -8.41
CA TYR A 79 15.78 1.01 -9.54
C TYR A 79 15.81 -0.52 -9.69
N TRP A 80 14.70 -1.20 -9.36
CA TRP A 80 14.64 -2.66 -9.41
C TRP A 80 14.08 -3.24 -10.71
N ASN A 81 13.39 -2.44 -11.52
CA ASN A 81 12.70 -2.89 -12.73
C ASN A 81 11.83 -4.13 -12.46
N LEU A 82 11.15 -4.17 -11.31
CA LEU A 82 10.16 -5.20 -10.98
C LEU A 82 8.78 -4.77 -11.47
N GLN A 83 7.85 -5.70 -11.59
CA GLN A 83 6.45 -5.32 -11.75
C GLN A 83 6.01 -4.58 -10.47
N PRO A 84 5.45 -3.37 -10.54
CA PRO A 84 5.12 -2.58 -9.33
C PRO A 84 4.21 -3.30 -8.33
N THR A 85 3.35 -4.20 -8.79
CA THR A 85 2.50 -5.04 -7.93
C THR A 85 3.28 -6.06 -7.10
N GLN A 86 4.56 -6.29 -7.37
CA GLN A 86 5.43 -7.14 -6.55
C GLN A 86 5.85 -6.48 -5.24
N PHE A 87 5.79 -5.15 -5.14
CA PHE A 87 6.01 -4.45 -3.87
C PHE A 87 4.76 -4.57 -3.00
N MET A 88 4.98 -4.76 -1.70
CA MET A 88 3.99 -5.20 -0.73
C MET A 88 3.94 -4.22 0.44
N THR A 89 2.91 -3.38 0.48
CA THR A 89 2.81 -2.24 1.41
C THR A 89 2.14 -2.59 2.74
N MET A 90 2.45 -1.80 3.77
CA MET A 90 1.86 -1.98 5.11
C MET A 90 0.44 -1.44 5.22
N PHE A 91 0.11 -0.42 4.42
CA PHE A 91 -1.24 0.13 4.28
C PHE A 91 -1.59 0.29 2.80
N PRO A 92 -2.87 0.32 2.42
CA PRO A 92 -3.31 0.43 1.02
C PRO A 92 -3.20 1.87 0.48
N HIS A 93 -2.04 2.51 0.64
CA HIS A 93 -1.79 3.91 0.24
C HIS A 93 -1.17 4.06 -1.16
N THR A 94 -0.61 2.99 -1.73
CA THR A 94 0.05 3.02 -3.05
C THR A 94 -0.59 1.96 -3.96
N PRO A 95 -1.61 2.29 -4.75
CA PRO A 95 -2.34 1.32 -5.58
C PRO A 95 -1.52 0.74 -6.74
N ASP A 96 -0.36 1.33 -7.07
CA ASP A 96 0.63 0.72 -7.95
C ASP A 96 1.24 -0.56 -7.36
N ASN A 97 1.18 -0.70 -6.04
CA ASN A 97 1.72 -1.83 -5.29
C ASN A 97 0.59 -2.70 -4.71
N SER A 98 0.95 -3.87 -4.22
CA SER A 98 0.02 -4.76 -3.53
C SER A 98 -0.05 -4.42 -2.05
N PHE A 99 -1.25 -4.38 -1.49
CA PHE A 99 -1.43 -4.20 -0.06
C PHE A 99 -1.19 -5.53 0.67
N MET A 100 -0.13 -5.63 1.48
CA MET A 100 0.16 -6.80 2.30
C MET A 100 -0.53 -6.71 3.67
N GLY A 101 -0.38 -5.57 4.34
CA GLY A 101 -0.95 -5.36 5.68
C GLY A 101 -0.30 -6.22 6.76
N PHE A 102 -1.03 -6.35 7.87
CA PHE A 102 -0.64 -7.12 9.05
C PHE A 102 -1.92 -7.46 9.84
N VAL A 103 -1.78 -8.32 10.85
CA VAL A 103 -2.86 -8.60 11.81
C VAL A 103 -2.70 -7.67 13.01
N SER A 104 -3.79 -7.01 13.40
CA SER A 104 -3.92 -6.38 14.71
C SER A 104 -4.68 -7.31 15.64
N GLU A 105 -4.43 -7.22 16.94
CA GLU A 105 -5.04 -8.13 17.92
C GLU A 105 -6.56 -7.99 17.95
N GLU A 106 -7.23 -9.14 17.84
CA GLU A 106 -8.68 -9.21 17.82
C GLU A 106 -9.24 -9.47 19.22
N LEU A 107 -10.04 -8.53 19.71
CA LEU A 107 -10.75 -8.73 20.97
C LEU A 107 -11.92 -9.69 20.79
N ASN A 108 -11.99 -10.69 21.66
CA ASN A 108 -13.14 -11.59 21.76
C ASN A 108 -14.37 -10.85 22.33
N LYS A 109 -15.55 -11.50 22.26
CA LYS A 109 -16.81 -10.87 22.71
C LYS A 109 -16.78 -10.45 24.18
N THR A 110 -16.19 -11.26 25.04
CA THR A 110 -16.09 -11.01 26.49
C THR A 110 -15.15 -9.84 26.78
N GLU A 111 -14.00 -9.78 26.12
CA GLU A 111 -13.03 -8.68 26.22
C GLU A 111 -13.62 -7.36 25.73
N ARG A 112 -14.35 -7.37 24.59
CA ARG A 112 -15.05 -6.18 24.11
C ARG A 112 -16.06 -5.66 25.12
N GLN A 113 -16.83 -6.56 25.74
CA GLN A 113 -17.78 -6.19 26.80
C GLN A 113 -17.06 -5.66 28.04
N PHE A 114 -15.97 -6.30 28.46
CA PHE A 114 -15.16 -5.88 29.61
C PHE A 114 -14.55 -4.50 29.41
N ILE A 115 -14.01 -4.22 28.22
CA ILE A 115 -13.47 -2.90 27.87
C ILE A 115 -14.58 -1.85 27.86
N LYS A 116 -15.76 -2.21 27.32
CA LYS A 116 -16.92 -1.32 27.30
C LYS A 116 -17.43 -0.98 28.70
N SER A 117 -17.45 -1.95 29.62
CA SER A 117 -17.88 -1.75 31.01
C SER A 117 -16.87 -1.00 31.87
N ASN A 118 -15.57 -1.20 31.63
CA ASN A 118 -14.47 -0.61 32.43
C ASN A 118 -13.80 0.58 31.73
N LYS A 119 -14.53 1.30 30.88
CA LYS A 119 -13.97 2.40 30.10
C LYS A 119 -13.68 3.62 30.98
N VAL A 120 -12.41 3.89 31.23
CA VAL A 120 -11.96 5.10 31.95
C VAL A 120 -12.11 6.30 31.03
N SER A 121 -12.86 7.34 31.42
CA SER A 121 -13.22 8.44 30.53
C SER A 121 -12.21 9.61 30.46
N SER A 122 -11.20 9.64 31.33
CA SER A 122 -10.32 10.79 31.57
C SER A 122 -8.83 10.49 31.39
N MET A 123 -8.47 9.55 30.50
CA MET A 123 -7.08 9.15 30.26
C MET A 123 -6.70 9.29 28.78
N ALA A 124 -5.53 9.86 28.53
CA ALA A 124 -4.93 9.97 27.21
C ALA A 124 -3.53 9.34 27.18
N VAL A 125 -3.27 8.51 26.17
CA VAL A 125 -1.96 7.90 25.94
C VAL A 125 -1.34 8.52 24.70
N VAL A 126 -0.13 9.07 24.85
CA VAL A 126 0.58 9.73 23.75
C VAL A 126 1.33 8.72 22.90
N TYR A 127 1.17 8.84 21.58
CA TYR A 127 1.87 8.05 20.59
C TYR A 127 3.27 8.62 20.31
N GLY A 128 4.27 8.07 21.00
CA GLY A 128 5.68 8.40 20.76
C GLY A 128 6.56 7.78 21.83
N LYS A 129 7.41 6.81 21.44
CA LYS A 129 8.30 6.09 22.37
C LYS A 129 9.66 6.75 22.58
N GLU A 130 9.98 7.77 21.79
CA GLU A 130 11.24 8.53 21.89
C GLU A 130 10.99 9.94 22.42
N ALA A 131 11.87 10.42 23.30
CA ALA A 131 11.81 11.77 23.87
C ALA A 131 11.80 12.88 22.80
N SER A 132 12.51 12.69 21.68
CA SER A 132 12.55 13.62 20.54
C SER A 132 11.15 13.97 20.03
N ILE A 133 10.21 13.02 20.03
CA ILE A 133 8.84 13.19 19.57
C ILE A 133 8.06 14.17 20.48
N TRP A 134 8.42 14.23 21.76
CA TRP A 134 7.82 15.09 22.79
C TRP A 134 8.45 16.47 22.85
N LYS A 135 9.74 16.57 22.49
CA LYS A 135 10.57 17.79 22.55
C LYS A 135 10.38 18.77 21.40
N VAL A 136 9.61 18.42 20.37
CA VAL A 136 9.39 19.32 19.22
C VAL A 136 8.63 20.56 19.70
N GLY A 137 9.29 21.72 19.59
CA GLY A 137 8.74 23.02 20.00
C GLY A 137 7.32 23.23 19.46
N GLY A 138 6.42 23.69 20.33
CA GLY A 138 5.00 23.95 20.01
C GLY A 138 4.03 22.90 20.56
N LYS A 139 4.46 21.67 20.89
CA LYS A 139 3.57 20.63 21.44
C LYS A 139 3.16 20.86 22.91
N GLU A 140 3.97 21.59 23.66
CA GLU A 140 3.73 21.90 25.09
C GLU A 140 2.37 22.57 25.32
N LYS A 141 1.98 23.51 24.43
CA LYS A 141 0.69 24.18 24.49
C LYS A 141 -0.47 23.17 24.40
N PHE A 142 -0.37 22.19 23.51
CA PHE A 142 -1.41 21.18 23.31
C PHE A 142 -1.44 20.14 24.42
N LEU A 143 -0.28 19.76 24.94
CA LEU A 143 -0.18 18.92 26.14
C LEU A 143 -0.78 19.64 27.36
N ALA A 144 -0.56 20.94 27.51
CA ALA A 144 -1.17 21.73 28.58
C ALA A 144 -2.70 21.83 28.44
N ILE A 145 -3.22 21.99 27.21
CA ILE A 145 -4.68 21.93 26.96
C ILE A 145 -5.22 20.54 27.33
N LEU A 146 -4.58 19.48 26.86
CA LEU A 146 -4.99 18.10 27.15
C LEU A 146 -5.01 17.80 28.65
N ASN A 147 -4.00 18.28 29.39
CA ASN A 147 -3.85 18.08 30.83
C ASN A 147 -4.98 18.74 31.66
N LYS A 148 -5.71 19.72 31.10
CA LYS A 148 -6.90 20.29 31.76
C LYS A 148 -8.08 19.30 31.81
N TYR A 149 -8.08 18.30 30.93
CA TYR A 149 -9.24 17.45 30.67
C TYR A 149 -8.97 15.96 30.94
N MET A 150 -7.72 15.51 30.81
CA MET A 150 -7.33 14.11 30.93
C MET A 150 -5.96 13.96 31.59
N GLU A 151 -5.77 12.86 32.32
CA GLU A 151 -4.44 12.41 32.74
C GLU A 151 -3.64 11.94 31.52
N ILE A 152 -2.41 12.42 31.39
CA ILE A 152 -1.55 12.13 30.24
C ILE A 152 -0.55 11.03 30.59
N HIS A 153 -0.55 9.98 29.79
CA HIS A 153 0.30 8.81 29.93
C HIS A 153 1.25 8.70 28.73
N GLY A 154 2.46 8.21 28.97
CA GLY A 154 3.46 7.96 27.94
C GLY A 154 4.18 6.63 28.15
N THR A 155 4.75 6.09 27.08
CA THR A 155 5.59 4.88 27.11
C THR A 155 6.96 5.19 26.49
N VAL A 156 7.62 6.19 27.05
CA VAL A 156 8.88 6.74 26.52
C VAL A 156 10.06 6.00 27.13
N TYR A 157 11.00 5.60 26.29
CA TYR A 157 12.26 5.02 26.73
C TYR A 157 13.06 6.02 27.57
N TYR A 158 13.63 5.54 28.68
CA TYR A 158 14.62 6.29 29.47
C TYR A 158 15.63 5.31 30.06
N GLU A 159 16.88 5.76 30.15
CA GLU A 159 17.90 5.02 30.89
C GLU A 159 17.68 5.22 32.39
N THR A 160 17.88 4.19 33.20
CA THR A 160 17.68 4.24 34.66
C THR A 160 18.46 5.35 35.37
N GLN A 161 19.51 5.87 34.75
CA GLN A 161 20.36 6.93 35.29
C GLN A 161 19.96 8.35 34.86
N ARG A 162 18.99 8.52 33.95
CA ARG A 162 18.54 9.82 33.47
C ARG A 162 17.03 9.95 33.57
N PRO A 163 16.50 11.07 34.09
CA PRO A 163 15.06 11.28 34.13
C PRO A 163 14.49 11.27 32.70
N PRO A 164 13.28 10.72 32.49
CA PRO A 164 12.64 10.73 31.19
C PRO A 164 12.40 12.17 30.75
N GLU A 165 12.75 12.48 29.51
CA GLU A 165 12.66 13.85 28.98
C GLU A 165 11.24 14.16 28.48
N VAL A 166 10.29 14.08 29.40
CA VAL A 166 8.87 14.37 29.19
C VAL A 166 8.39 15.40 30.23
N PRO A 167 7.30 16.15 29.97
CA PRO A 167 6.77 17.10 30.94
C PRO A 167 6.41 16.44 32.28
N ALA A 168 6.64 17.14 33.40
CA ALA A 168 6.50 16.57 34.74
C ALA A 168 5.09 16.05 35.09
N PHE A 169 4.05 16.57 34.45
CA PHE A 169 2.66 16.12 34.62
C PHE A 169 2.34 14.82 33.86
N VAL A 170 3.25 14.31 33.03
CA VAL A 170 3.07 13.08 32.26
C VAL A 170 3.46 11.87 33.12
N LYS A 171 2.53 10.92 33.25
CA LYS A 171 2.79 9.62 33.86
C LYS A 171 3.48 8.71 32.84
N ASN A 172 4.81 8.66 32.89
CA ASN A 172 5.59 7.77 32.01
C ASN A 172 5.67 6.35 32.59
N HIS A 173 5.35 5.37 31.77
CA HIS A 173 5.36 3.94 32.14
C HIS A 173 6.60 3.20 31.62
N GLY A 174 7.50 3.89 30.90
CA GLY A 174 8.61 3.25 30.22
C GLY A 174 8.14 2.40 29.03
N LEU A 175 9.03 1.53 28.53
CA LEU A 175 8.65 0.59 27.48
C LEU A 175 7.85 -0.56 28.10
N LEU A 176 6.60 -0.68 27.66
CA LEU A 176 5.68 -1.71 28.13
C LEU A 176 5.67 -2.92 27.18
N PRO A 177 5.52 -4.15 27.72
CA PRO A 177 5.07 -5.30 26.95
C PRO A 177 3.70 -5.05 26.29
N GLN A 178 3.41 -5.78 25.21
CA GLN A 178 2.19 -5.59 24.42
C GLN A 178 0.90 -5.64 25.26
N HIS A 179 0.76 -6.65 26.12
CA HIS A 179 -0.43 -6.84 26.94
C HIS A 179 -0.64 -5.70 27.96
N GLU A 180 0.43 -5.17 28.56
CA GLU A 180 0.35 -4.03 29.48
C GLU A 180 0.02 -2.74 28.74
N PHE A 181 0.60 -2.55 27.54
CA PHE A 181 0.27 -1.42 26.69
C PHE A 181 -1.22 -1.40 26.31
N GLN A 182 -1.81 -2.54 25.98
CA GLN A 182 -3.24 -2.63 25.69
C GLN A 182 -4.12 -2.30 26.90
N GLN A 183 -3.71 -2.71 28.10
CA GLN A 183 -4.42 -2.34 29.32
C GLN A 183 -4.38 -0.83 29.61
N LEU A 184 -3.40 -0.10 29.05
CA LEU A 184 -3.30 1.34 29.13
C LEU A 184 -4.24 2.08 28.16
N LEU A 185 -4.64 1.42 27.06
CA LEU A 185 -5.49 1.98 26.02
C LEU A 185 -6.98 2.00 26.45
N ARG A 186 -7.43 3.11 27.06
CA ARG A 186 -8.80 3.21 27.63
C ARG A 186 -9.74 4.25 27.01
N LYS A 187 -9.23 5.40 26.54
CA LYS A 187 -10.10 6.47 26.00
C LYS A 187 -9.54 7.21 24.81
N LEU A 188 -8.38 7.83 24.95
CA LEU A 188 -7.77 8.64 23.91
C LEU A 188 -6.36 8.15 23.63
N PHE A 189 -6.06 7.90 22.36
CA PHE A 189 -4.69 7.71 21.87
C PHE A 189 -4.35 8.92 21.00
N ILE A 190 -3.29 9.64 21.31
CA ILE A 190 -2.99 10.92 20.66
C ILE A 190 -1.63 10.89 19.96
N GLY A 191 -1.65 11.11 18.65
CA GLY A 191 -0.47 11.28 17.83
C GLY A 191 -0.15 12.75 17.57
N PHE A 192 1.13 13.11 17.64
CA PHE A 192 1.63 14.46 17.41
C PHE A 192 2.40 14.61 16.09
N GLY A 193 2.01 13.86 15.06
CA GLY A 193 2.54 13.97 13.71
C GLY A 193 3.73 13.06 13.37
N PHE A 194 4.29 12.34 14.35
CA PHE A 194 5.31 11.31 14.12
C PHE A 194 5.22 10.23 15.22
N PRO A 195 5.45 8.94 14.92
CA PRO A 195 5.80 8.37 13.61
C PRO A 195 4.61 8.33 12.64
N TYR A 196 4.92 8.24 11.34
CA TYR A 196 3.93 8.15 10.26
C TYR A 196 3.46 6.71 10.07
N GLU A 197 2.16 6.51 9.85
CA GLU A 197 1.58 5.24 9.37
C GLU A 197 2.11 4.02 10.13
N GLY A 198 2.11 4.05 11.46
CA GLY A 198 2.47 2.89 12.27
C GLY A 198 1.25 2.05 12.67
N PRO A 199 1.44 0.85 13.25
CA PRO A 199 0.35 -0.05 13.61
C PRO A 199 -0.42 0.38 14.88
N ALA A 200 0.23 1.09 15.80
CA ALA A 200 -0.31 1.40 17.12
C ALA A 200 -1.67 2.14 17.12
N PRO A 201 -1.94 3.09 16.20
CA PRO A 201 -3.28 3.67 16.09
C PRO A 201 -4.39 2.66 15.81
N LEU A 202 -4.14 1.62 14.99
CA LEU A 202 -5.13 0.57 14.75
C LEU A 202 -5.36 -0.28 16.01
N GLU A 203 -4.30 -0.61 16.75
CA GLU A 203 -4.42 -1.32 18.02
C GLU A 203 -5.22 -0.51 19.06
N ALA A 204 -5.02 0.81 19.10
CA ALA A 204 -5.78 1.70 19.96
C ALA A 204 -7.28 1.71 19.59
N ILE A 205 -7.60 1.83 18.31
CA ILE A 205 -8.99 1.81 17.82
C ILE A 205 -9.63 0.43 18.06
N ALA A 206 -8.88 -0.65 17.87
CA ALA A 206 -9.30 -2.01 18.17
C ALA A 206 -9.61 -2.20 19.66
N ASN A 207 -8.93 -1.48 20.55
CA ASN A 207 -9.21 -1.43 21.99
C ASN A 207 -10.26 -0.38 22.39
N GLY A 208 -10.93 0.25 21.42
CA GLY A 208 -12.00 1.21 21.68
C GLY A 208 -11.51 2.59 22.13
N CYS A 209 -10.24 2.94 21.90
CA CYS A 209 -9.78 4.31 21.99
C CYS A 209 -10.27 5.13 20.79
N VAL A 210 -10.48 6.42 21.02
CA VAL A 210 -10.47 7.40 19.94
C VAL A 210 -9.02 7.73 19.63
N PHE A 211 -8.65 7.72 18.35
CA PHE A 211 -7.36 8.20 17.87
C PHE A 211 -7.45 9.65 17.43
N LEU A 212 -6.69 10.53 18.08
CA LEU A 212 -6.55 11.93 17.70
C LEU A 212 -5.19 12.14 17.02
N GLN A 213 -5.20 12.69 15.81
CA GLN A 213 -3.99 12.88 15.01
C GLN A 213 -3.89 14.27 14.40
N ALA A 214 -2.65 14.66 14.11
CA ALA A 214 -2.35 15.91 13.42
C ALA A 214 -2.70 15.82 11.93
N ARG A 215 -3.38 16.86 11.43
CA ARG A 215 -3.53 17.18 10.01
C ARG A 215 -2.26 17.87 9.50
N PHE A 216 -1.87 17.58 8.26
CA PHE A 216 -0.81 18.28 7.56
C PHE A 216 -1.41 19.09 6.42
N ASN A 217 -1.34 20.41 6.54
CA ASN A 217 -1.78 21.33 5.50
C ASN A 217 -0.71 22.41 5.25
N PRO A 218 -0.05 22.42 4.08
CA PRO A 218 -0.21 21.47 2.97
C PRO A 218 0.19 20.04 3.36
N PRO A 219 -0.26 19.01 2.61
CA PRO A 219 0.22 17.64 2.76
C PRO A 219 1.76 17.59 2.78
N SER A 220 2.33 16.75 3.63
CA SER A 220 3.78 16.74 3.87
C SER A 220 4.49 15.72 2.99
N LEU A 221 5.49 16.19 2.23
CA LEU A 221 6.57 15.40 1.62
C LEU A 221 7.96 15.83 2.11
N ASN A 222 8.04 17.00 2.77
CA ASN A 222 9.30 17.70 3.06
C ASN A 222 9.96 17.27 4.37
N HIS A 223 9.44 16.24 5.03
CA HIS A 223 10.07 15.70 6.24
C HIS A 223 11.30 14.86 5.86
N GLU A 224 12.41 15.04 6.58
CA GLU A 224 13.67 14.30 6.35
C GLU A 224 13.46 12.78 6.31
N PHE A 225 12.52 12.27 7.10
CA PHE A 225 12.09 10.87 7.10
C PHE A 225 11.73 10.31 5.71
N PHE A 226 11.08 11.10 4.83
CA PHE A 226 10.71 10.63 3.50
C PHE A 226 11.84 10.76 2.47
N ARG A 227 12.95 11.42 2.83
CA ARG A 227 14.08 11.65 1.92
C ARG A 227 14.67 10.33 1.43
N GLY A 228 14.75 10.20 0.11
CA GLY A 228 15.32 9.03 -0.57
C GLY A 228 14.37 7.83 -0.67
N LYS A 229 13.17 7.87 -0.10
CA LYS A 229 12.14 6.84 -0.33
C LYS A 229 11.67 6.87 -1.80
N PRO A 230 11.31 5.72 -2.40
CA PRO A 230 11.02 5.61 -3.83
C PRO A 230 9.56 5.98 -4.17
N THR A 231 9.07 7.10 -3.64
CA THR A 231 7.69 7.57 -3.82
C THR A 231 7.61 9.09 -3.64
N SER A 232 6.75 9.73 -4.43
CA SER A 232 6.31 11.12 -4.31
C SER A 232 4.96 11.24 -3.60
N ARG A 233 4.51 10.22 -2.87
CA ARG A 233 3.22 10.24 -2.18
C ARG A 233 3.24 11.24 -1.02
N GLU A 234 2.31 12.19 -1.09
CA GLU A 234 2.03 13.13 -0.01
C GLU A 234 1.19 12.50 1.10
N VAL A 235 1.49 12.85 2.36
CA VAL A 235 0.68 12.46 3.53
C VAL A 235 -0.13 13.64 4.05
N SER A 236 -1.46 13.50 4.10
CA SER A 236 -2.41 14.52 4.58
C SER A 236 -2.53 14.60 6.10
N SER A 237 -2.11 13.55 6.80
CA SER A 237 -2.16 13.41 8.26
C SER A 237 -1.12 12.41 8.73
N GLN A 238 -0.96 12.28 10.06
CA GLN A 238 -0.02 11.30 10.64
C GLN A 238 -0.30 9.86 10.18
N HIS A 239 -1.58 9.51 9.99
CA HIS A 239 -2.02 8.19 9.59
C HIS A 239 -3.18 8.29 8.57
N PRO A 240 -2.90 8.53 7.29
CA PRO A 240 -3.92 8.74 6.25
C PRO A 240 -4.91 7.59 6.12
N TYR A 241 -4.48 6.34 6.31
CA TYR A 241 -5.42 5.21 6.31
C TYR A 241 -6.49 5.32 7.40
N ALA A 242 -6.13 5.77 8.61
CA ALA A 242 -7.07 5.91 9.72
C ALA A 242 -8.02 7.10 9.47
N GLU A 243 -7.53 8.15 8.81
CA GLU A 243 -8.35 9.27 8.35
C GLU A 243 -9.39 8.83 7.31
N ASP A 244 -8.94 8.16 6.24
CA ASP A 244 -9.73 7.88 5.04
C ASP A 244 -10.67 6.67 5.19
N PHE A 245 -10.20 5.59 5.85
CA PHE A 245 -10.93 4.31 5.89
C PHE A 245 -11.65 4.04 7.22
N ILE A 246 -11.33 4.79 8.28
CA ILE A 246 -11.98 4.67 9.59
C ILE A 246 -12.76 5.94 9.91
N GLY A 247 -12.08 7.08 9.98
CA GLY A 247 -12.70 8.38 10.22
C GLY A 247 -13.44 8.49 11.56
N LYS A 248 -14.28 9.51 11.68
CA LYS A 248 -15.09 9.75 12.89
C LYS A 248 -16.15 8.66 13.06
N PRO A 249 -16.48 8.25 14.30
CA PRO A 249 -16.06 8.87 15.56
C PRO A 249 -14.73 8.37 16.13
N HIS A 250 -14.17 7.28 15.58
CA HIS A 250 -12.96 6.64 16.09
C HIS A 250 -11.68 7.41 15.81
N VAL A 251 -11.64 8.19 14.72
CA VAL A 251 -10.47 8.95 14.31
C VAL A 251 -10.83 10.43 14.15
N TRP A 252 -10.07 11.28 14.82
CA TRP A 252 -10.17 12.73 14.72
C TRP A 252 -8.87 13.29 14.16
N THR A 253 -8.96 13.91 12.98
CA THR A 253 -7.83 14.60 12.35
C THR A 253 -8.02 16.10 12.50
N VAL A 254 -7.13 16.78 13.24
CA VAL A 254 -7.25 18.22 13.55
C VAL A 254 -5.94 18.97 13.28
N ASP A 255 -6.03 20.27 13.01
CA ASP A 255 -4.85 21.10 12.84
C ASP A 255 -4.22 21.45 14.19
N TYR A 256 -3.00 20.98 14.42
CA TYR A 256 -2.24 21.22 15.65
C TYR A 256 -1.57 22.61 15.65
N ASN A 257 -1.96 23.51 14.76
CA ASN A 257 -1.70 24.94 14.88
C ASN A 257 -2.92 25.71 15.42
N ASN A 258 -4.10 25.09 15.37
CA ASN A 258 -5.34 25.68 15.84
C ASN A 258 -5.73 25.13 17.21
N SER A 259 -5.40 25.87 18.27
CA SER A 259 -5.71 25.47 19.65
C SER A 259 -7.21 25.38 19.95
N GLU A 260 -8.03 26.19 19.27
CA GLU A 260 -9.49 26.15 19.46
C GLU A 260 -10.09 24.89 18.84
N GLU A 261 -9.68 24.52 17.62
CA GLU A 261 -10.09 23.26 16.98
C GLU A 261 -9.67 22.06 17.83
N PHE A 262 -8.42 22.06 18.31
CA PHE A 262 -7.89 21.00 19.17
C PHE A 262 -8.69 20.87 20.47
N GLU A 263 -8.91 21.97 21.19
CA GLU A 263 -9.66 21.93 22.46
C GLU A 263 -11.12 21.53 22.25
N ALA A 264 -11.76 22.01 21.19
CA ALA A 264 -13.12 21.61 20.82
C ALA A 264 -13.21 20.10 20.50
N ALA A 265 -12.20 19.55 19.81
CA ALA A 265 -12.12 18.12 19.56
C ALA A 265 -11.99 17.33 20.86
N ILE A 266 -11.11 17.73 21.79
CA ILE A 266 -10.98 17.09 23.11
C ILE A 266 -12.31 17.09 23.87
N LYS A 267 -12.98 18.24 23.97
CA LYS A 267 -14.30 18.36 24.63
C LYS A 267 -15.35 17.43 24.02
N THR A 268 -15.32 17.27 22.70
CA THR A 268 -16.24 16.38 21.99
C THR A 268 -15.89 14.91 22.27
N ILE A 269 -14.61 14.54 22.13
CA ILE A 269 -14.11 13.18 22.38
C ILE A 269 -14.43 12.69 23.80
N MET A 270 -14.35 13.57 24.80
CA MET A 270 -14.74 13.23 26.18
C MET A 270 -16.18 12.71 26.25
N ARG A 271 -17.10 13.35 25.53
CA ARG A 271 -18.53 13.01 25.50
C ARG A 271 -18.85 11.86 24.56
N THR A 272 -17.98 11.57 23.60
CA THR A 272 -18.16 10.48 22.63
C THR A 272 -17.85 9.12 23.27
N GLN A 273 -18.78 8.17 23.12
CA GLN A 273 -18.52 6.76 23.32
C GLN A 273 -18.30 6.08 21.98
N VAL A 274 -17.20 5.33 21.87
CA VAL A 274 -16.89 4.50 20.70
C VAL A 274 -16.78 3.05 21.13
N ASP A 275 -17.26 2.15 20.29
CA ASP A 275 -17.05 0.71 20.46
C ASP A 275 -15.71 0.28 19.83
N PRO A 276 -15.03 -0.72 20.39
CA PRO A 276 -13.90 -1.42 19.75
C PRO A 276 -14.16 -1.71 18.27
N TYR A 277 -13.24 -1.27 17.40
CA TYR A 277 -13.39 -1.42 15.96
C TYR A 277 -12.07 -1.82 15.32
N LEU A 278 -12.11 -2.85 14.48
CA LEU A 278 -10.98 -3.28 13.66
C LEU A 278 -11.49 -3.54 12.25
N PRO A 279 -10.94 -2.88 11.22
CA PRO A 279 -11.30 -3.17 9.83
C PRO A 279 -10.96 -4.62 9.48
N TYR A 280 -11.83 -5.28 8.71
CA TYR A 280 -11.73 -6.70 8.39
C TYR A 280 -10.36 -7.08 7.79
N GLU A 281 -9.78 -6.26 6.92
CA GLU A 281 -8.47 -6.50 6.30
C GLU A 281 -7.28 -6.56 7.26
N TYR A 282 -7.46 -6.16 8.52
CA TYR A 282 -6.47 -6.27 9.60
C TYR A 282 -6.80 -7.37 10.63
N THR A 283 -7.82 -8.18 10.37
CA THR A 283 -8.11 -9.42 11.13
C THR A 283 -7.26 -10.58 10.62
N CYS A 284 -7.16 -11.66 11.40
CA CYS A 284 -6.53 -12.91 10.97
C CYS A 284 -7.18 -13.43 9.68
N GLU A 285 -8.51 -13.49 9.64
CA GLU A 285 -9.27 -13.98 8.49
C GLU A 285 -9.08 -13.11 7.25
N GLY A 286 -9.18 -11.79 7.40
CA GLY A 286 -8.99 -10.85 6.30
C GLY A 286 -7.58 -10.88 5.73
N MET A 287 -6.54 -11.03 6.55
CA MET A 287 -5.17 -11.19 6.05
C MET A 287 -4.98 -12.53 5.32
N LEU A 288 -5.53 -13.63 5.86
CA LEU A 288 -5.47 -14.94 5.22
C LEU A 288 -6.17 -14.95 3.86
N GLU A 289 -7.38 -14.38 3.77
CA GLU A 289 -8.14 -14.25 2.52
C GLU A 289 -7.34 -13.49 1.45
N ARG A 290 -6.74 -12.35 1.84
CA ARG A 290 -5.93 -11.52 0.93
C ARG A 290 -4.67 -12.23 0.45
N ILE A 291 -3.92 -12.84 1.37
CA ILE A 291 -2.68 -13.56 1.02
C ILE A 291 -3.00 -14.78 0.18
N HIS A 292 -4.06 -15.52 0.51
CA HIS A 292 -4.53 -16.65 -0.29
C HIS A 292 -4.82 -16.22 -1.73
N ALA A 293 -5.59 -15.16 -1.91
CA ALA A 293 -5.89 -14.62 -3.25
C ALA A 293 -4.62 -14.23 -4.02
N TYR A 294 -3.65 -13.57 -3.37
CA TYR A 294 -2.38 -13.25 -4.04
C TYR A 294 -1.58 -14.51 -4.44
N ILE A 295 -1.53 -15.53 -3.58
CA ILE A 295 -0.81 -16.76 -3.89
C ILE A 295 -1.45 -17.49 -5.08
N GLN A 296 -2.77 -17.50 -5.18
CA GLN A 296 -3.50 -18.19 -6.25
C GLN A 296 -3.52 -17.41 -7.57
N HIS A 297 -3.75 -16.10 -7.51
CA HIS A 297 -4.15 -15.31 -8.68
C HIS A 297 -3.11 -14.26 -9.11
N GLN A 298 -2.22 -13.83 -8.22
CA GLN A 298 -1.22 -12.81 -8.57
C GLN A 298 -0.04 -13.45 -9.30
N VAL A 299 -0.26 -13.83 -10.56
CA VAL A 299 0.79 -14.30 -11.47
C VAL A 299 1.35 -13.08 -12.23
N GLY A 300 2.67 -12.90 -12.24
CA GLY A 300 3.29 -11.84 -13.04
C GLY A 300 3.01 -12.04 -14.53
N GLU A 301 2.96 -10.95 -15.31
CA GLU A 301 2.65 -10.96 -16.76
C GLU A 301 3.62 -11.81 -17.61
N HIS A 302 4.71 -12.28 -17.01
CA HIS A 302 5.56 -13.32 -17.57
C HIS A 302 5.54 -14.52 -16.64
N PRO A 303 5.04 -15.69 -17.10
CA PRO A 303 5.29 -16.94 -16.41
C PRO A 303 6.79 -17.03 -16.13
N CYS A 304 7.16 -17.32 -14.90
CA CYS A 304 8.52 -17.74 -14.57
C CYS A 304 8.79 -19.14 -15.18
N SER A 305 8.50 -19.34 -16.46
CA SER A 305 8.66 -20.60 -17.16
C SER A 305 10.11 -20.75 -17.59
N PRO A 306 10.78 -21.85 -17.21
CA PRO A 306 12.06 -22.19 -17.79
C PRO A 306 11.83 -22.62 -19.25
N GLY A 307 12.18 -21.76 -20.19
CA GLY A 307 12.34 -22.11 -21.61
C GLY A 307 11.04 -22.39 -22.36
N GLN A 308 10.47 -21.35 -22.98
CA GLN A 308 9.89 -21.51 -24.31
C GLN A 308 10.41 -20.38 -25.22
N PRO A 309 10.87 -20.69 -26.45
CA PRO A 309 11.20 -19.66 -27.41
C PRO A 309 9.94 -18.86 -27.75
N SER A 310 10.13 -17.58 -28.05
CA SER A 310 9.12 -16.71 -28.65
C SER A 310 8.38 -17.45 -29.76
N LEU A 311 7.05 -17.56 -29.65
CA LEU A 311 6.19 -18.12 -30.69
C LEU A 311 6.08 -17.11 -31.84
N SER A 312 7.17 -16.97 -32.59
CA SER A 312 7.26 -16.30 -33.87
C SER A 312 7.75 -17.32 -34.90
N SER A 313 6.95 -18.37 -35.11
CA SER A 313 6.95 -19.25 -36.29
C SER A 313 6.17 -20.52 -35.97
N LEU A 314 4.96 -20.64 -36.50
CA LEU A 314 4.33 -21.92 -36.80
C LEU A 314 3.21 -21.62 -37.80
N GLY A 315 3.62 -21.46 -39.05
CA GLY A 315 2.73 -21.59 -40.19
C GLY A 315 2.37 -23.06 -40.41
N ASP A 316 1.14 -23.25 -40.90
CA ASP A 316 0.58 -24.41 -41.60
C ASP A 316 0.81 -25.81 -41.04
N ARG A 317 -0.29 -26.49 -40.66
CA ARG A 317 -0.73 -27.79 -41.26
C ARG A 317 -2.01 -28.37 -40.62
N PRO A 318 -2.69 -29.35 -41.26
CA PRO A 318 -4.13 -29.28 -41.54
C PRO A 318 -5.01 -30.26 -40.75
N TRP A 319 -6.32 -29.98 -40.75
CA TRP A 319 -7.43 -30.74 -40.18
C TRP A 319 -7.70 -32.08 -40.86
N PHE A 320 -8.12 -33.10 -40.09
CA PHE A 320 -9.04 -34.20 -40.48
C PHE A 320 -9.52 -35.03 -39.25
N PRO A 321 -10.62 -35.82 -39.32
CA PRO A 321 -11.79 -35.66 -38.46
C PRO A 321 -12.09 -36.83 -37.48
N TRP A 322 -12.97 -36.55 -36.51
CA TRP A 322 -13.41 -37.41 -35.40
C TRP A 322 -14.22 -38.64 -35.81
N GLY A 323 -14.01 -39.75 -35.09
CA GLY A 323 -14.85 -40.95 -35.06
C GLY A 323 -15.26 -41.30 -33.62
N THR A 324 -16.55 -41.61 -33.45
CA THR A 324 -17.36 -41.74 -32.23
C THR A 324 -17.35 -43.14 -31.57
N ILE A 325 -17.43 -43.22 -30.23
CA ILE A 325 -18.26 -44.15 -29.38
C ILE A 325 -18.04 -43.85 -27.85
N PRO A 326 -18.99 -44.15 -26.93
CA PRO A 326 -19.48 -43.18 -25.93
C PRO A 326 -19.21 -43.43 -24.42
N ALA A 327 -19.24 -42.30 -23.67
CA ALA A 327 -19.69 -42.00 -22.29
C ALA A 327 -19.32 -42.96 -21.12
N LEU A 328 -18.60 -42.51 -20.08
CA LEU A 328 -19.06 -41.68 -18.94
C LEU A 328 -17.86 -41.23 -18.05
N PRO A 329 -17.99 -40.27 -17.10
CA PRO A 329 -17.22 -39.04 -17.15
C PRO A 329 -16.21 -38.91 -16.00
N TRP A 330 -14.93 -38.85 -16.33
CA TRP A 330 -13.93 -38.08 -15.58
C TRP A 330 -12.71 -37.82 -16.44
N ALA A 331 -12.19 -36.59 -16.28
CA ALA A 331 -10.90 -36.12 -16.78
C ALA A 331 -10.72 -36.13 -18.31
N GLN A 332 -11.11 -35.03 -18.96
CA GLN A 332 -10.40 -34.51 -20.13
C GLN A 332 -9.78 -33.18 -19.70
N SER A 333 -8.48 -33.14 -19.46
CA SER A 333 -7.46 -32.94 -20.50
C SER A 333 -7.59 -31.57 -21.15
N CYS A 334 -6.92 -30.63 -20.48
CA CYS A 334 -6.35 -29.41 -21.00
C CYS A 334 -6.15 -29.46 -22.52
N SER A 335 -7.03 -28.77 -23.23
CA SER A 335 -6.89 -28.47 -24.65
C SER A 335 -6.66 -26.98 -24.77
N SER A 336 -5.41 -26.63 -25.07
CA SER A 336 -5.00 -25.45 -25.86
C SER A 336 -5.99 -24.27 -25.89
N GLY A 337 -5.96 -23.49 -24.85
CA GLY A 337 -6.56 -22.16 -24.75
C GLY A 337 -6.01 -21.55 -23.48
N GLN A 338 -5.30 -20.43 -23.57
CA GLN A 338 -4.80 -19.73 -22.41
C GLN A 338 -5.95 -19.52 -21.41
N PRO A 339 -5.80 -19.89 -20.12
CA PRO A 339 -6.71 -19.41 -19.11
C PRO A 339 -6.30 -17.97 -18.79
N THR A 340 -6.71 -17.02 -19.65
CA THR A 340 -7.12 -15.71 -19.14
C THR A 340 -8.52 -15.91 -18.58
N THR A 341 -8.61 -16.41 -17.36
CA THR A 341 -9.88 -16.65 -16.67
C THR A 341 -9.92 -15.81 -15.42
N ASP A 342 -10.19 -14.52 -15.61
CA ASP A 342 -11.24 -13.87 -14.83
C ASP A 342 -12.38 -13.62 -15.83
N PRO A 343 -13.67 -13.81 -15.45
CA PRO A 343 -14.74 -13.21 -16.21
C PRO A 343 -14.58 -11.70 -16.05
N VAL A 344 -13.84 -11.07 -16.98
CA VAL A 344 -13.68 -9.63 -17.05
C VAL A 344 -15.07 -9.04 -17.31
N GLN A 345 -15.82 -8.77 -16.25
CA GLN A 345 -16.76 -7.67 -16.29
C GLN A 345 -15.91 -6.46 -16.66
N VAL A 346 -16.16 -5.97 -17.87
CA VAL A 346 -15.53 -4.81 -18.48
C VAL A 346 -15.27 -3.76 -17.39
N PRO A 347 -14.02 -3.25 -17.23
CA PRO A 347 -13.75 -2.24 -16.23
C PRO A 347 -14.74 -1.09 -16.44
N SER A 348 -15.13 -0.41 -15.36
CA SER A 348 -15.78 0.89 -15.50
C SER A 348 -14.95 1.67 -16.52
N LYS A 349 -15.55 2.01 -17.69
CA LYS A 349 -14.86 2.65 -18.82
C LYS A 349 -13.82 3.63 -18.29
N GLY A 350 -12.55 3.48 -18.71
CA GLY A 350 -11.44 4.30 -18.21
C GLY A 350 -11.85 5.77 -18.14
N ARG A 351 -11.52 6.43 -17.02
CA ARG A 351 -12.05 7.77 -16.73
C ARG A 351 -10.97 8.80 -16.97
N GLN A 352 -11.34 9.90 -17.63
CA GLN A 352 -10.47 11.06 -17.71
C GLN A 352 -10.31 11.71 -16.33
N VAL A 353 -9.07 11.91 -15.93
CA VAL A 353 -8.68 12.54 -14.67
C VAL A 353 -8.54 14.04 -14.91
N PRO A 354 -9.15 14.90 -14.06
CA PRO A 354 -8.93 16.34 -14.12
C PRO A 354 -7.44 16.69 -14.06
N ALA A 355 -7.04 17.76 -14.74
CA ALA A 355 -5.67 18.27 -14.62
C ALA A 355 -5.30 18.48 -13.14
N LEU A 356 -4.01 18.28 -12.83
CA LEU A 356 -3.45 18.38 -11.48
C LEU A 356 -4.05 17.40 -10.45
N HIS A 357 -4.69 16.33 -10.89
CA HIS A 357 -5.14 15.23 -10.03
C HIS A 357 -4.46 13.93 -10.42
N THR A 358 -4.31 13.03 -9.44
CA THR A 358 -3.80 11.68 -9.69
C THR A 358 -4.94 10.72 -10.05
N CYS A 359 -4.61 9.62 -10.73
CA CYS A 359 -5.56 8.51 -10.94
C CYS A 359 -6.06 7.98 -9.59
N THR A 360 -5.18 7.84 -8.60
CA THR A 360 -5.52 7.44 -7.22
C THR A 360 -6.61 8.31 -6.60
N GLN A 361 -6.47 9.64 -6.67
CA GLN A 361 -7.47 10.57 -6.10
C GLN A 361 -8.80 10.49 -6.86
N THR A 362 -8.75 10.40 -8.19
CA THR A 362 -9.94 10.35 -9.04
C THR A 362 -10.75 9.08 -8.80
N CYS A 363 -10.09 7.91 -8.76
CA CYS A 363 -10.75 6.65 -8.45
C CYS A 363 -11.36 6.68 -7.05
N ARG A 364 -10.62 7.17 -6.05
CA ARG A 364 -11.10 7.26 -4.67
C ARG A 364 -12.35 8.12 -4.53
N ARG A 365 -12.41 9.28 -5.19
CA ARG A 365 -13.61 10.17 -5.18
C ARG A 365 -14.87 9.48 -5.72
N HIS A 366 -14.71 8.44 -6.54
CA HIS A 366 -15.81 7.64 -7.08
C HIS A 366 -16.06 6.35 -6.28
N GLY A 367 -15.42 6.17 -5.12
CA GLY A 367 -15.55 4.96 -4.30
C GLY A 367 -14.90 3.73 -4.95
N LEU A 368 -13.84 3.95 -5.74
CA LEU A 368 -13.08 2.91 -6.45
C LEU A 368 -11.58 3.01 -6.12
N VAL A 369 -10.82 2.00 -6.54
CA VAL A 369 -9.35 1.93 -6.40
C VAL A 369 -8.74 1.95 -7.80
N CYS A 370 -7.63 2.66 -7.98
CA CYS A 370 -6.90 2.60 -9.25
C CYS A 370 -6.34 1.18 -9.46
N GLU A 371 -6.53 0.60 -10.63
CA GLU A 371 -6.07 -0.77 -10.96
C GLU A 371 -4.99 -0.71 -12.06
N PRO A 372 -3.70 -0.75 -11.69
CA PRO A 372 -2.62 -0.52 -12.64
C PRO A 372 -2.56 -1.58 -13.74
N THR A 373 -3.02 -2.82 -13.48
CA THR A 373 -3.02 -3.88 -14.49
C THR A 373 -4.00 -3.64 -15.64
N PHE A 374 -4.91 -2.67 -15.51
CA PHE A 374 -5.87 -2.32 -16.54
C PHE A 374 -5.38 -1.21 -17.48
N PHE A 375 -4.25 -0.55 -17.19
CA PHE A 375 -3.71 0.48 -18.09
C PHE A 375 -3.41 -0.06 -19.49
N ARG A 376 -2.98 -1.33 -19.63
CA ARG A 376 -2.77 -2.00 -20.93
C ARG A 376 -4.03 -2.02 -21.81
N PHE A 377 -5.21 -2.02 -21.20
CA PHE A 377 -6.48 -1.96 -21.93
C PHE A 377 -6.82 -0.53 -22.35
N LEU A 378 -6.39 0.48 -21.58
CA LEU A 378 -6.59 1.89 -21.90
C LEU A 378 -5.55 2.44 -22.89
N ASN A 379 -4.40 1.78 -23.00
CA ASN A 379 -3.28 2.22 -23.83
C ASN A 379 -3.45 1.88 -25.32
N LYS A 380 -4.60 2.23 -25.90
CA LYS A 380 -4.96 1.97 -27.30
C LYS A 380 -5.69 3.17 -27.91
N LYS A 381 -5.44 3.48 -29.18
CA LYS A 381 -6.06 4.63 -29.88
C LYS A 381 -7.58 4.51 -29.92
N GLU A 382 -8.09 3.30 -30.13
CA GLU A 382 -9.51 3.01 -30.26
C GLU A 382 -10.28 3.32 -28.96
N VAL A 383 -9.61 3.25 -27.81
CA VAL A 383 -10.23 3.50 -26.50
C VAL A 383 -10.54 4.98 -26.31
N PHE A 384 -9.66 5.88 -26.77
CA PHE A 384 -9.95 7.32 -26.74
C PHE A 384 -11.24 7.64 -27.52
N LEU A 385 -11.39 7.05 -28.71
CA LEU A 385 -12.61 7.19 -29.51
C LEU A 385 -13.85 6.64 -28.79
N GLN A 386 -13.75 5.47 -28.14
CA GLN A 386 -14.85 4.90 -27.35
C GLN A 386 -15.24 5.76 -26.14
N LEU A 387 -14.29 6.56 -25.63
CA LEU A 387 -14.50 7.55 -24.58
C LEU A 387 -14.96 8.92 -25.11
N SER A 388 -15.26 9.02 -26.41
CA SER A 388 -15.64 10.27 -27.08
C SER A 388 -14.55 11.35 -27.01
N ILE A 389 -13.28 10.94 -26.99
CA ILE A 389 -12.11 11.82 -27.02
C ILE A 389 -11.56 11.80 -28.46
N THR A 390 -11.58 12.96 -29.11
CA THR A 390 -10.99 13.14 -30.45
C THR A 390 -9.55 13.58 -30.31
N CYS A 391 -8.65 12.84 -30.97
CA CYS A 391 -7.23 13.14 -31.00
C CYS A 391 -6.82 13.51 -32.44
N ASP A 392 -6.25 14.69 -32.64
CA ASP A 392 -5.68 15.14 -33.92
C ASP A 392 -4.39 14.38 -34.24
N SER A 393 -3.59 14.08 -33.21
CA SER A 393 -2.37 13.29 -33.30
C SER A 393 -2.27 12.28 -32.14
N THR A 394 -1.42 11.28 -32.30
CA THR A 394 -1.11 10.34 -31.21
C THR A 394 0.38 10.06 -31.14
N GLU A 395 0.95 10.25 -29.95
CA GLU A 395 2.37 10.01 -29.68
C GLU A 395 2.56 8.82 -28.73
N TYR A 396 3.68 8.13 -28.87
CA TYR A 396 4.10 7.04 -27.98
C TYR A 396 5.40 7.43 -27.29
N GLU A 397 5.37 7.61 -25.97
CA GLU A 397 6.56 7.98 -25.20
C GLU A 397 6.70 7.14 -23.92
N MET A 398 7.92 7.11 -23.38
CA MET A 398 8.19 6.56 -22.05
C MET A 398 7.93 7.66 -21.01
N ASN A 399 6.74 7.63 -20.40
CA ASN A 399 6.35 8.58 -19.36
C ASN A 399 5.33 7.97 -18.41
N HIS A 400 5.64 7.93 -17.11
CA HIS A 400 4.75 7.33 -16.11
C HIS A 400 3.34 7.95 -16.02
N LEU A 401 3.13 9.15 -16.58
CA LEU A 401 1.86 9.84 -16.56
C LEU A 401 0.92 9.45 -17.72
N TYR A 402 1.32 8.51 -18.57
CA TYR A 402 0.57 8.10 -19.75
C TYR A 402 -0.11 6.73 -19.54
N PRO A 403 -1.30 6.50 -20.14
CA PRO A 403 -1.95 7.28 -21.20
C PRO A 403 -2.63 8.58 -20.75
N ALA A 404 -2.57 9.63 -21.57
CA ALA A 404 -3.13 10.94 -21.25
C ALA A 404 -3.58 11.73 -22.50
N VAL A 405 -4.38 12.76 -22.29
CA VAL A 405 -4.87 13.69 -23.32
C VAL A 405 -4.42 15.11 -23.00
N ALA A 406 -3.94 15.84 -24.00
CA ALA A 406 -3.78 17.29 -23.93
C ALA A 406 -4.94 17.95 -24.68
N GLU A 407 -5.98 18.36 -23.96
CA GLU A 407 -7.21 18.90 -24.57
C GLU A 407 -6.98 20.18 -25.38
N ASN A 408 -6.01 21.00 -24.98
CA ASN A 408 -5.70 22.27 -25.64
C ASN A 408 -5.15 22.11 -27.06
N VAL A 409 -4.51 20.98 -27.35
CA VAL A 409 -3.91 20.67 -28.66
C VAL A 409 -4.51 19.43 -29.29
N HIS A 410 -5.54 18.84 -28.67
CA HIS A 410 -6.16 17.58 -29.07
C HIS A 410 -5.15 16.45 -29.32
N GLU A 411 -4.07 16.38 -28.54
CA GLU A 411 -3.05 15.32 -28.68
C GLU A 411 -3.25 14.22 -27.64
N CYS A 412 -3.16 12.97 -28.10
CA CYS A 412 -3.26 11.80 -27.22
C CYS A 412 -1.90 11.13 -27.07
N TYR A 413 -1.57 10.78 -25.84
CA TYR A 413 -0.27 10.21 -25.48
C TYR A 413 -0.47 8.79 -24.96
N LEU A 414 0.25 7.87 -25.57
CA LEU A 414 0.27 6.45 -25.22
C LEU A 414 1.61 6.10 -24.58
N GLN A 415 1.56 5.17 -23.63
CA GLN A 415 2.73 4.60 -22.97
C GLN A 415 3.48 3.67 -23.91
N LYS A 416 4.80 3.82 -23.98
CA LYS A 416 5.70 2.89 -24.69
C LYS A 416 6.26 1.78 -23.79
N GLU A 417 6.47 2.06 -22.52
CA GLU A 417 7.09 1.15 -21.55
C GLU A 417 6.06 0.70 -20.50
N PRO A 418 5.57 -0.56 -20.54
CA PRO A 418 4.52 -1.04 -19.63
C PRO A 418 4.88 -0.93 -18.14
N LEU A 419 6.16 -1.03 -17.77
CA LEU A 419 6.58 -0.89 -16.37
C LEU A 419 6.40 0.54 -15.81
N LEU A 420 6.08 1.51 -16.66
CA LEU A 420 5.82 2.89 -16.27
C LEU A 420 4.32 3.20 -16.08
N PHE A 421 3.40 2.27 -16.35
CA PHE A 421 2.00 2.51 -15.99
C PHE A 421 1.87 2.84 -14.50
N SER A 422 1.21 3.96 -14.19
CA SER A 422 1.22 4.53 -12.85
C SER A 422 -0.12 5.15 -12.47
N CYS A 423 -0.62 4.76 -11.30
CA CYS A 423 -1.72 5.40 -10.61
C CYS A 423 -1.28 6.71 -9.93
N ALA A 424 0.01 6.80 -9.57
CA ALA A 424 0.64 7.99 -9.01
C ALA A 424 1.10 8.99 -10.08
N GLY A 425 1.22 10.26 -9.68
CA GLY A 425 1.63 11.37 -10.53
C GLY A 425 0.46 12.16 -11.11
N TYR A 426 0.71 13.44 -11.37
CA TYR A 426 -0.22 14.36 -12.01
C TYR A 426 0.54 15.30 -12.95
N ASN A 427 -0.17 15.89 -13.91
CA ASN A 427 0.38 16.89 -14.83
C ASN A 427 -0.75 17.84 -15.26
N THR A 428 -0.40 18.81 -16.10
CA THR A 428 -1.29 19.68 -16.88
C THR A 428 -2.10 18.92 -17.93
N LYS A 429 -1.60 17.76 -18.39
CA LYS A 429 -2.35 16.82 -19.23
C LYS A 429 -3.38 16.04 -18.38
N TYR A 430 -4.40 15.50 -19.03
CA TYR A 430 -5.50 14.74 -18.42
C TYR A 430 -5.25 13.22 -18.57
N PRO A 431 -4.74 12.53 -17.54
CA PRO A 431 -4.49 11.10 -17.63
C PRO A 431 -5.80 10.29 -17.70
N LEU A 432 -5.74 9.11 -18.29
CA LEU A 432 -6.84 8.14 -18.22
C LEU A 432 -6.59 7.19 -17.05
N ALA A 433 -7.51 7.17 -16.07
CA ALA A 433 -7.42 6.31 -14.90
C ALA A 433 -8.24 5.02 -15.10
N PRO A 434 -7.59 3.84 -15.01
CA PRO A 434 -8.29 2.59 -14.77
C PRO A 434 -8.72 2.50 -13.31
N ALA A 435 -9.91 1.97 -13.08
CA ALA A 435 -10.45 1.78 -11.74
C ALA A 435 -11.10 0.40 -11.62
N ARG A 436 -11.05 -0.15 -10.41
CA ARG A 436 -11.83 -1.33 -10.00
C ARG A 436 -12.61 -1.04 -8.74
N ASP A 437 -13.66 -1.81 -8.54
CA ASP A 437 -14.35 -1.89 -7.27
C ASP A 437 -13.53 -2.68 -6.23
N TYR A 438 -14.02 -2.73 -5.01
CA TYR A 438 -13.42 -3.49 -3.93
C TYR A 438 -14.47 -4.00 -2.95
N ARG A 439 -14.12 -5.07 -2.22
CA ARG A 439 -14.92 -5.59 -1.12
C ARG A 439 -14.77 -4.66 0.09
N LYS A 440 -15.90 -4.27 0.69
CA LYS A 440 -15.88 -3.36 1.85
C LYS A 440 -15.09 -4.00 2.99
N GLY A 441 -14.04 -3.32 3.46
CA GLY A 441 -13.14 -3.84 4.48
C GLY A 441 -12.05 -4.78 3.96
N GLN A 442 -11.92 -4.97 2.64
CA GLN A 442 -10.83 -5.70 1.97
C GLN A 442 -10.49 -5.01 0.65
N VAL A 443 -9.76 -3.89 0.72
CA VAL A 443 -9.50 -3.03 -0.45
C VAL A 443 -8.62 -3.69 -1.51
N ALA A 444 -7.82 -4.68 -1.10
CA ALA A 444 -6.98 -5.47 -1.99
C ALA A 444 -7.76 -6.27 -3.04
N LEU A 445 -9.02 -6.64 -2.76
CA LEU A 445 -9.79 -7.57 -3.60
C LEU A 445 -11.01 -6.88 -4.19
N CYS A 446 -11.23 -7.03 -5.50
CA CYS A 446 -12.50 -6.70 -6.14
C CYS A 446 -13.63 -7.63 -5.65
N ARG A 447 -14.90 -7.30 -5.94
CA ARG A 447 -16.02 -8.15 -5.51
C ARG A 447 -15.97 -9.56 -6.11
N ASP A 448 -15.41 -9.69 -7.31
CA ASP A 448 -15.33 -10.95 -8.06
C ASP A 448 -13.90 -11.54 -8.08
N CYS A 449 -13.03 -11.14 -7.14
CA CYS A 449 -11.61 -11.54 -7.09
C CYS A 449 -11.33 -12.76 -6.19
N LEU A 450 -12.36 -13.57 -5.89
CA LEU A 450 -12.27 -14.78 -5.04
C LEU A 450 -12.98 -15.97 -5.68
#